data_AF-A0A0C2YFP4-F1
#
_entry.id   AF-A0A0C2YFP4-F1
#
_cell.length_a   1.000
_cell.length_b   1.000
_cell.length_c   1.000
_cell.angle_alpha   90.00
_cell.angle_beta   90.00
_cell.angle_gamma   90.00
#
_symmetry.space_group_name_H-M   'P 1'
#
loop_
_entity.id
_entity.type
_entity.pdbx_description
1 polymer ?
#
loop_
_entity_poly.entity_id
_entity_poly.type
_entity_poly.pdbx_seq_one_letter_code
_entity_poly.pdbx_strand_id
1 'polypeptide(L)'
;MSQHIHHHSNQTHYVHYNPTPQVPPQQQQQQQHQVITHVAPKDTQRQAVMHQQQQQQQQYTTQGTAAGGAQASGTPLVAKGDWTKDLVQLAKTAELKKHALTLQLHTAHILSAHATLEQKSKAIQDLREQKNKLESERTRLLNCLREVNEDRDRVDLMESSLEKECKDTRAKIAQLTETDYAVAKADVDRLREELGQPALPSLQSTLDEKTSQYLNERRLNGNGNEPQTRATVSTSRNTTGATGATDATASSSTNKRGAPSSTAQETHVAKRPRGRPKGSKNRNKTSGDD
;
A
#
# COMPACT_ATOMS: atom_id res chain seq x y z
N MET A 1 22.24 40.75 -51.13
CA MET A 1 22.46 39.34 -50.71
C MET A 1 21.68 39.12 -49.44
N SER A 2 20.44 38.63 -49.57
CA SER A 2 19.49 38.48 -48.46
C SER A 2 19.28 36.99 -48.22
N GLN A 3 19.78 36.48 -47.09
CA GLN A 3 19.69 35.07 -46.72
C GLN A 3 18.34 34.83 -46.04
N HIS A 4 17.49 34.02 -46.68
CA HIS A 4 16.14 33.68 -46.24
C HIS A 4 16.21 32.39 -45.39
N ILE A 5 16.05 32.52 -44.06
CA ILE A 5 16.06 31.38 -43.15
C ILE A 5 14.67 30.73 -43.13
N HIS A 6 14.59 29.52 -43.70
CA HIS A 6 13.42 28.65 -43.63
C HIS A 6 13.34 27.98 -42.25
N HIS A 7 12.31 28.31 -41.47
CA HIS A 7 11.96 27.56 -40.26
C HIS A 7 11.13 26.31 -40.63
N HIS A 8 11.70 25.12 -40.43
CA HIS A 8 10.95 23.86 -40.43
C HIS A 8 10.21 23.69 -39.11
N SER A 9 8.88 23.73 -39.16
CA SER A 9 8.00 23.34 -38.07
C SER A 9 7.92 21.82 -37.98
N ASN A 10 8.58 21.22 -36.99
CA ASN A 10 8.37 19.83 -36.62
C ASN A 10 6.97 19.69 -35.98
N GLN A 11 5.99 19.22 -36.75
CA GLN A 11 4.72 18.73 -36.21
C GLN A 11 4.98 17.48 -35.37
N THR A 12 4.86 17.63 -34.06
CA THR A 12 4.71 16.51 -33.14
C THR A 12 3.37 15.84 -33.37
N HIS A 13 3.37 14.70 -34.07
CA HIS A 13 2.22 13.82 -34.16
C HIS A 13 1.89 13.25 -32.78
N TYR A 14 0.82 13.76 -32.17
CA TYR A 14 0.22 13.17 -30.97
C TYR A 14 -0.42 11.83 -31.35
N VAL A 15 0.14 10.73 -30.84
CA VAL A 15 -0.46 9.40 -30.90
C VAL A 15 -1.61 9.38 -29.89
N HIS A 16 -2.83 9.60 -30.40
CA HIS A 16 -4.07 9.48 -29.65
C HIS A 16 -4.38 7.99 -29.43
N TYR A 17 -3.95 7.43 -28.29
CA TYR A 17 -4.39 6.11 -27.87
C TYR A 17 -5.83 6.22 -27.37
N ASN A 18 -6.74 5.60 -28.11
CA ASN A 18 -8.15 5.46 -27.76
C ASN A 18 -8.34 4.08 -27.10
N PRO A 19 -8.48 3.98 -25.76
CA PRO A 19 -8.76 2.70 -25.12
C PRO A 19 -10.28 2.51 -25.04
N THR A 20 -10.84 1.86 -26.04
CA THR A 20 -12.22 1.34 -25.97
C THR A 20 -12.15 -0.14 -25.59
N PRO A 21 -12.41 -0.54 -24.33
CA PRO A 21 -12.72 -1.93 -24.03
C PRO A 21 -14.20 -2.16 -24.39
N GLN A 22 -14.44 -2.84 -25.51
CA GLN A 22 -15.72 -3.48 -25.79
C GLN A 22 -15.98 -4.53 -24.70
N VAL A 23 -16.97 -4.26 -23.86
CA VAL A 23 -17.57 -5.25 -22.96
C VAL A 23 -18.74 -5.90 -23.73
N PRO A 24 -18.74 -7.22 -23.95
CA PRO A 24 -19.90 -7.89 -24.54
C PRO A 24 -21.10 -7.87 -23.57
N PRO A 25 -22.33 -7.72 -24.08
CA PRO A 25 -23.53 -7.75 -23.25
C PRO A 25 -23.79 -9.19 -22.78
N GLN A 26 -23.59 -9.47 -21.49
CA GLN A 26 -24.16 -10.67 -20.89
C GLN A 26 -25.66 -10.47 -20.66
N GLN A 27 -26.40 -11.45 -21.15
CA GLN A 27 -27.85 -11.59 -21.04
C GLN A 27 -28.32 -11.54 -19.59
N GLN A 28 -29.40 -10.78 -19.38
CA GLN A 28 -30.29 -10.92 -18.24
C GLN A 28 -30.81 -12.35 -18.16
N GLN A 29 -30.48 -13.05 -17.08
CA GLN A 29 -31.39 -14.04 -16.50
C GLN A 29 -31.95 -13.46 -15.21
N GLN A 30 -33.27 -13.25 -15.24
CA GLN A 30 -34.10 -13.06 -14.07
C GLN A 30 -33.96 -14.29 -13.16
N GLN A 31 -33.46 -14.10 -11.95
CA GLN A 31 -33.83 -14.95 -10.83
C GLN A 31 -34.10 -14.07 -9.60
N GLN A 32 -35.39 -13.95 -9.29
CA GLN A 32 -35.88 -13.60 -7.97
C GLN A 32 -35.33 -14.61 -6.97
N HIS A 33 -34.61 -14.18 -5.93
CA HIS A 33 -34.44 -14.97 -4.71
C HIS A 33 -34.29 -14.04 -3.49
N GLN A 34 -34.74 -14.59 -2.37
CA GLN A 34 -35.29 -13.89 -1.23
C GLN A 34 -34.24 -13.32 -0.28
N VAL A 35 -34.64 -12.28 0.45
CA VAL A 35 -34.00 -11.84 1.68
C VAL A 35 -34.18 -12.92 2.75
N ILE A 36 -33.14 -13.75 2.94
CA ILE A 36 -33.02 -14.60 4.13
C ILE A 36 -31.91 -14.01 5.00
N THR A 37 -32.32 -13.58 6.19
CA THR A 37 -31.50 -13.23 7.33
C THR A 37 -30.68 -14.44 7.77
N HIS A 38 -29.39 -14.48 7.44
CA HIS A 38 -28.49 -15.51 7.92
C HIS A 38 -27.66 -15.02 9.10
N VAL A 39 -28.02 -15.61 10.24
CA VAL A 39 -27.33 -15.70 11.51
C VAL A 39 -25.83 -15.95 11.35
N ALA A 40 -25.05 -15.28 12.20
CA ALA A 40 -23.61 -15.42 12.36
C ALA A 40 -23.14 -16.88 12.39
N PRO A 41 -22.06 -17.25 11.67
CA PRO A 41 -21.41 -18.53 11.88
C PRO A 41 -20.69 -18.48 13.23
N LYS A 42 -21.17 -19.30 14.17
CA LYS A 42 -20.44 -19.65 15.37
C LYS A 42 -19.10 -20.27 14.97
N ASP A 43 -18.07 -19.87 15.70
CA ASP A 43 -16.82 -20.61 15.87
C ASP A 43 -17.10 -22.11 15.99
N THR A 44 -16.72 -22.84 14.95
CA THR A 44 -16.59 -24.28 14.99
C THR A 44 -15.47 -24.63 14.03
N GLN A 45 -14.23 -24.50 14.49
CA GLN A 45 -13.10 -25.26 13.96
C GLN A 45 -11.89 -25.19 14.91
N ARG A 46 -11.73 -26.23 15.73
CA ARG A 46 -10.52 -27.10 15.80
C ARG A 46 -10.49 -27.88 17.12
N GLN A 47 -11.34 -28.90 17.18
CA GLN A 47 -11.08 -30.11 17.96
C GLN A 47 -11.09 -31.30 17.01
N ALA A 48 -10.18 -32.24 17.26
CA ALA A 48 -9.94 -33.51 16.55
C ALA A 48 -9.42 -33.34 15.10
N VAL A 49 -8.31 -33.92 14.69
CA VAL A 49 -7.89 -35.32 14.89
C VAL A 49 -6.37 -35.36 15.09
N MET A 50 -5.94 -35.62 16.32
CA MET A 50 -4.63 -36.17 16.60
C MET A 50 -4.79 -37.70 16.64
N HIS A 51 -4.66 -38.32 15.47
CA HIS A 51 -4.43 -39.75 15.33
C HIS A 51 -3.35 -39.90 14.27
N GLN A 52 -2.11 -39.59 14.68
CA GLN A 52 -0.96 -40.05 13.92
C GLN A 52 -0.89 -41.56 14.16
N GLN A 53 -1.39 -42.27 13.16
CA GLN A 53 -1.29 -43.69 12.98
C GLN A 53 0.19 -44.08 13.03
N GLN A 54 0.57 -44.64 14.17
CA GLN A 54 1.74 -45.47 14.35
C GLN A 54 1.43 -46.82 13.68
N GLN A 55 1.95 -47.04 12.47
CA GLN A 55 2.01 -48.32 11.72
C GLN A 55 2.62 -47.99 10.34
N GLN A 56 3.68 -48.57 9.79
CA GLN A 56 4.58 -49.66 10.15
C GLN A 56 5.95 -49.34 9.50
N GLN A 57 7.01 -49.19 10.28
CA GLN A 57 8.34 -49.56 9.83
C GLN A 57 8.54 -51.01 10.28
N GLN A 58 8.09 -51.98 9.48
CA GLN A 58 8.66 -53.32 9.57
C GLN A 58 10.00 -53.27 8.83
N GLN A 59 11.03 -52.90 9.58
CA GLN A 59 12.39 -53.32 9.27
C GLN A 59 12.41 -54.84 9.27
N TYR A 60 12.78 -55.41 8.14
CA TYR A 60 13.22 -56.79 8.04
C TYR A 60 14.53 -56.93 8.84
N THR A 61 14.43 -57.23 10.14
CA THR A 61 15.55 -57.81 10.87
C THR A 61 15.56 -59.31 10.62
N THR A 62 16.36 -59.73 9.67
CA THR A 62 16.95 -61.07 9.63
C THR A 62 17.70 -61.32 10.94
N GLN A 63 17.05 -61.89 11.94
CA GLN A 63 17.72 -62.59 13.03
C GLN A 63 17.54 -64.08 12.81
N GLY A 64 18.63 -64.72 12.40
CA GLY A 64 18.78 -66.15 12.52
C GLY A 64 18.93 -66.51 14.00
N THR A 65 18.05 -67.37 14.49
CA THR A 65 18.27 -68.11 15.72
C THR A 65 18.26 -69.58 15.35
N ALA A 66 19.47 -70.11 15.26
CA ALA A 66 19.73 -71.54 15.18
C ALA A 66 19.41 -72.23 16.51
N ALA A 67 19.25 -73.55 16.40
CA ALA A 67 19.44 -74.57 17.43
C ALA A 67 18.35 -74.72 18.50
N GLY A 68 17.73 -75.90 18.47
CA GLY A 68 16.87 -76.43 19.52
C GLY A 68 16.27 -77.76 19.08
N GLY A 69 17.13 -78.75 18.83
CA GLY A 69 16.72 -80.09 18.44
C GLY A 69 16.04 -80.87 19.57
N ALA A 70 15.09 -81.73 19.20
CA ALA A 70 14.80 -82.96 19.92
C ALA A 70 14.24 -84.01 18.95
N GLN A 71 14.81 -85.21 19.11
CA GLN A 71 14.68 -86.47 18.38
C GLN A 71 13.23 -86.88 18.08
N ALA A 72 12.88 -87.28 16.86
CA ALA A 72 13.12 -88.60 16.23
C ALA A 72 12.38 -89.76 16.92
N SER A 73 11.24 -90.16 16.33
CA SER A 73 10.82 -91.56 16.26
C SER A 73 9.89 -91.74 15.07
N GLY A 74 10.42 -92.43 14.06
CA GLY A 74 9.81 -92.64 12.76
C GLY A 74 8.51 -93.44 12.84
N THR A 75 7.44 -92.80 12.39
CA THR A 75 6.45 -93.47 11.55
C THR A 75 6.57 -92.82 10.17
N PRO A 76 6.59 -93.57 9.07
CA PRO A 76 6.55 -92.97 7.75
C PRO A 76 5.19 -92.27 7.63
N LEU A 77 5.16 -90.96 7.90
CA LEU A 77 4.07 -90.08 7.49
C LEU A 77 4.06 -90.08 5.97
N VAL A 78 3.48 -91.14 5.40
CA VAL A 78 2.88 -91.07 4.08
C VAL A 78 1.92 -89.89 4.19
N ALA A 79 2.30 -88.77 3.59
CA ALA A 79 1.47 -87.58 3.52
C ALA A 79 0.18 -87.97 2.80
N LYS A 80 -0.83 -88.41 3.55
CA LYS A 80 -2.23 -88.49 3.13
C LYS A 80 -2.85 -87.08 3.02
N GLY A 81 -2.01 -86.05 2.86
CA GLY A 81 -2.37 -84.68 2.60
C GLY A 81 -2.14 -84.37 1.13
N ASP A 82 -3.14 -83.77 0.51
CA ASP A 82 -3.18 -83.48 -0.92
C ASP A 82 -2.25 -82.29 -1.24
N TRP A 83 -0.94 -82.53 -1.28
CA TRP A 83 0.12 -81.51 -1.46
C TRP A 83 -0.11 -80.61 -2.68
N THR A 84 -0.79 -81.12 -3.71
CA THR A 84 -1.17 -80.33 -4.89
C THR A 84 -2.15 -79.21 -4.54
N LYS A 85 -3.08 -79.45 -3.61
CA LYS A 85 -4.00 -78.42 -3.11
C LYS A 85 -3.26 -77.36 -2.31
N ASP A 86 -2.31 -77.75 -1.47
CA ASP A 86 -1.51 -76.81 -0.67
C ASP A 86 -0.66 -75.90 -1.57
N LEU A 87 -0.06 -76.45 -2.63
CA LEU A 87 0.69 -75.66 -3.61
C LEU A 87 -0.21 -74.67 -4.36
N VAL A 88 -1.39 -75.10 -4.80
CA VAL A 88 -2.38 -74.23 -5.46
C VAL A 88 -2.88 -73.14 -4.51
N GLN A 89 -3.12 -73.48 -3.23
CA GLN A 89 -3.53 -72.51 -2.21
C GLN A 89 -2.41 -71.50 -1.91
N LEU A 90 -1.15 -71.95 -1.85
CA LEU A 90 -0.01 -71.07 -1.68
C LEU A 90 0.15 -70.10 -2.85
N ALA A 91 0.00 -70.58 -4.09
CA ALA A 91 0.03 -69.75 -5.29
C ALA A 91 -1.10 -68.70 -5.28
N LYS A 92 -2.34 -69.10 -4.98
CA LYS A 92 -3.47 -68.17 -4.84
C LYS A 92 -3.24 -67.14 -3.72
N THR A 93 -2.65 -67.57 -2.61
CA THR A 93 -2.32 -66.67 -1.49
C THR A 93 -1.24 -65.67 -1.88
N ALA A 94 -0.22 -66.09 -2.64
CA ALA A 94 0.82 -65.21 -3.15
C ALA A 94 0.26 -64.18 -4.16
N GLU A 95 -0.61 -64.63 -5.07
CA GLU A 95 -1.29 -63.77 -6.03
C GLU A 95 -2.21 -62.75 -5.33
N LEU A 96 -3.00 -63.19 -4.34
CA LEU A 96 -3.82 -62.30 -3.53
C LEU A 96 -2.98 -61.24 -2.80
N LYS A 97 -1.85 -61.64 -2.20
CA LYS A 97 -0.91 -60.71 -1.54
C LYS A 97 -0.33 -59.70 -2.53
N LYS A 98 0.02 -60.11 -3.75
CA LYS A 98 0.48 -59.21 -4.82
C LYS A 98 -0.59 -58.17 -5.16
N HIS A 99 -1.85 -58.58 -5.35
CA HIS A 99 -2.95 -57.65 -5.63
C HIS A 99 -3.23 -56.72 -4.45
N ALA A 100 -3.23 -57.23 -3.22
CA ALA A 100 -3.42 -56.42 -2.02
C ALA A 100 -2.33 -55.34 -1.89
N LEU A 101 -1.06 -55.70 -2.11
CA LEU A 101 0.05 -54.74 -2.08
C LEU A 101 -0.07 -53.68 -3.19
N THR A 102 -0.46 -54.09 -4.40
CA THR A 102 -0.68 -53.17 -5.53
C THR A 102 -1.79 -52.17 -5.22
N LEU A 103 -2.90 -52.64 -4.64
CA LEU A 103 -4.00 -51.79 -4.20
C LEU A 103 -3.58 -50.81 -3.10
N GLN A 104 -2.78 -51.27 -2.12
CA GLN A 104 -2.22 -50.42 -1.06
C GLN A 104 -1.32 -49.32 -1.65
N LEU A 105 -0.46 -49.65 -2.61
CA LEU A 105 0.41 -48.68 -3.28
C LEU A 105 -0.41 -47.62 -4.04
N HIS A 106 -1.40 -48.05 -4.82
CA HIS A 106 -2.30 -47.12 -5.51
C HIS A 106 -3.09 -46.24 -4.53
N THR A 107 -3.56 -46.82 -3.42
CA THR A 107 -4.25 -46.06 -2.36
C THR A 107 -3.34 -44.98 -1.78
N ALA A 108 -2.08 -45.30 -1.48
CA ALA A 108 -1.10 -44.33 -1.00
C ALA A 108 -0.83 -43.21 -2.02
N HIS A 109 -0.71 -43.54 -3.30
CA HIS A 109 -0.55 -42.55 -4.37
C HIS A 109 -1.76 -41.62 -4.49
N ILE A 110 -2.98 -42.16 -4.43
CA ILE A 110 -4.22 -41.39 -4.46
C ILE A 110 -4.26 -40.42 -3.27
N LEU A 111 -3.99 -40.89 -2.05
CA LEU A 111 -3.97 -40.05 -0.85
C LEU A 111 -2.91 -38.94 -0.93
N SER A 112 -1.71 -39.24 -1.42
CA SER A 112 -0.64 -38.25 -1.62
C SER A 112 -1.02 -37.19 -2.66
N ALA A 113 -1.66 -37.61 -3.76
CA ALA A 113 -2.18 -36.71 -4.78
C ALA A 113 -3.28 -35.80 -4.21
N HIS A 114 -4.19 -36.33 -3.38
CA HIS A 114 -5.22 -35.54 -2.69
C HIS A 114 -4.62 -34.48 -1.76
N ALA A 115 -3.67 -34.86 -0.90
CA ALA A 115 -2.99 -33.90 -0.01
C ALA A 115 -2.30 -32.77 -0.80
N THR A 116 -1.66 -33.11 -1.92
CA THR A 116 -1.03 -32.13 -2.81
C THR A 116 -2.06 -31.21 -3.46
N LEU A 117 -3.20 -31.76 -3.91
CA LEU A 117 -4.29 -30.99 -4.50
C LEU A 117 -4.90 -29.99 -3.50
N GLU A 118 -5.13 -30.42 -2.26
CA GLU A 118 -5.64 -29.57 -1.18
C GLU A 118 -4.66 -28.44 -0.84
N GLN A 119 -3.37 -28.75 -0.71
CA GLN A 119 -2.33 -27.75 -0.48
C GLN A 119 -2.29 -26.70 -1.60
N LYS A 120 -2.35 -27.13 -2.87
CA LYS A 120 -2.38 -26.21 -4.02
C LYS A 120 -3.67 -25.40 -4.06
N SER A 121 -4.80 -25.98 -3.72
CA SER A 121 -6.10 -25.28 -3.67
C SER A 121 -6.10 -24.17 -2.63
N LYS A 122 -5.55 -24.44 -1.45
CA LYS A 122 -5.33 -23.42 -0.41
C LYS A 122 -4.40 -22.30 -0.90
N ALA A 123 -3.26 -22.67 -1.51
CA ALA A 123 -2.33 -21.67 -2.04
C ALA A 123 -2.97 -20.77 -3.11
N ILE A 124 -3.85 -21.32 -3.96
CA ILE A 124 -4.62 -20.53 -4.93
C ILE A 124 -5.56 -19.55 -4.23
N GLN A 125 -6.23 -19.97 -3.15
CA GLN A 125 -7.11 -19.10 -2.37
C GLN A 125 -6.32 -17.97 -1.71
N ASP A 126 -5.18 -18.27 -1.08
CA ASP A 126 -4.32 -17.27 -0.45
C ASP A 126 -3.83 -16.23 -1.47
N LEU A 127 -3.43 -16.68 -2.67
CA LEU A 127 -3.02 -15.78 -3.77
C LEU A 127 -4.18 -14.91 -4.27
N ARG A 128 -5.42 -15.43 -4.33
CA ARG A 128 -6.60 -14.64 -4.71
C ARG A 128 -6.89 -13.54 -3.69
N GLU A 129 -6.77 -13.84 -2.40
CA GLU A 129 -6.96 -12.85 -1.33
C GLU A 129 -5.89 -11.75 -1.38
N GLN A 130 -4.61 -12.13 -1.53
CA GLN A 130 -3.52 -11.17 -1.68
C GLN A 130 -3.71 -10.27 -2.91
N LYS A 131 -4.12 -10.84 -4.05
CA LYS A 131 -4.46 -10.07 -5.25
C LYS A 131 -5.58 -9.06 -4.97
N ASN A 132 -6.65 -9.49 -4.29
CA ASN A 132 -7.77 -8.60 -3.96
C ASN A 132 -7.34 -7.44 -3.05
N LYS A 133 -6.48 -7.72 -2.06
CA LYS A 133 -5.90 -6.69 -1.19
C LYS A 133 -5.03 -5.68 -1.95
N LEU A 134 -4.23 -6.15 -2.91
CA LEU A 134 -3.43 -5.24 -3.74
C LEU A 134 -4.30 -4.39 -4.67
N GLU A 135 -5.39 -4.94 -5.22
CA GLU A 135 -6.31 -4.19 -6.08
C GLU A 135 -7.08 -3.12 -5.31
N SER A 136 -7.47 -3.39 -4.06
CA SER A 136 -8.14 -2.39 -3.22
C SER A 136 -7.19 -1.24 -2.83
N GLU A 137 -5.94 -1.55 -2.51
CA GLU A 137 -4.88 -0.56 -2.27
C GLU A 137 -4.58 0.28 -3.52
N ARG A 138 -4.48 -0.37 -4.70
CA ARG A 138 -4.33 0.32 -5.98
C ARG A 138 -5.46 1.30 -6.22
N THR A 139 -6.70 0.88 -6.00
CA THR A 139 -7.90 1.72 -6.15
C THR A 139 -7.87 2.90 -5.17
N ARG A 140 -7.50 2.66 -3.91
CA ARG A 140 -7.36 3.73 -2.90
C ARG A 140 -6.31 4.77 -3.31
N LEU A 141 -5.14 4.33 -3.77
CA LEU A 141 -4.06 5.23 -4.19
C LEU A 141 -4.45 6.05 -5.43
N LEU A 142 -5.17 5.46 -6.39
CA LEU A 142 -5.70 6.18 -7.55
C LEU A 142 -6.70 7.27 -7.12
N ASN A 143 -7.56 6.99 -6.14
CA ASN A 143 -8.48 7.99 -5.59
C ASN A 143 -7.72 9.14 -4.91
N CYS A 144 -6.73 8.84 -4.06
CA CYS A 144 -5.89 9.88 -3.44
C CYS A 144 -5.14 10.74 -4.48
N LEU A 145 -4.64 10.14 -5.56
CA LEU A 145 -4.00 10.89 -6.64
C LEU A 145 -5.00 11.80 -7.37
N ARG A 146 -6.24 11.36 -7.54
CA ARG A 146 -7.33 12.18 -8.11
C ARG A 146 -7.61 13.39 -7.24
N GLU A 147 -7.74 13.20 -5.92
CA GLU A 147 -7.96 14.27 -4.94
C GLU A 147 -6.84 15.31 -4.97
N VAL A 148 -5.57 14.88 -4.99
CA VAL A 148 -4.42 15.80 -5.07
C VAL A 148 -4.44 16.63 -6.36
N ASN A 149 -4.83 16.03 -7.49
CA ASN A 149 -4.97 16.77 -8.74
C ASN A 149 -6.11 17.81 -8.66
N GLU A 150 -7.26 17.44 -8.10
CA GLU A 150 -8.38 18.37 -7.88
C GLU A 150 -7.99 19.54 -6.97
N ASP A 151 -7.23 19.26 -5.90
CA ASP A 151 -6.73 20.29 -4.99
C ASP A 151 -5.71 21.21 -5.65
N ARG A 152 -4.81 20.66 -6.47
CA ARG A 152 -3.87 21.47 -7.27
C ARG A 152 -4.62 22.41 -8.20
N ASP A 153 -5.59 21.90 -8.95
CA ASP A 153 -6.37 22.72 -9.89
C ASP A 153 -7.16 23.82 -9.15
N ARG A 154 -7.61 23.56 -7.91
CA ARG A 154 -8.22 24.58 -7.04
C ARG A 154 -7.23 25.65 -6.59
N VAL A 155 -6.01 25.27 -6.24
CA VAL A 155 -4.94 26.21 -5.87
C VAL A 155 -4.56 27.08 -7.06
N ASP A 156 -4.40 26.51 -8.24
CA ASP A 156 -4.07 27.24 -9.47
C ASP A 156 -5.15 28.29 -9.81
N LEU A 157 -6.43 27.94 -9.63
CA LEU A 157 -7.54 28.87 -9.81
C LEU A 157 -7.50 30.03 -8.79
N MET A 158 -7.21 29.73 -7.52
CA MET A 158 -7.10 30.74 -6.47
C MET A 158 -5.89 31.65 -6.68
N GLU A 159 -4.75 31.10 -7.10
CA GLU A 159 -3.55 31.86 -7.47
C GLU A 159 -3.87 32.84 -8.59
N SER A 160 -4.50 32.38 -9.67
CA SER A 160 -4.89 33.25 -10.79
C SER A 160 -5.84 34.38 -10.37
N SER A 161 -6.79 34.10 -9.46
CA SER A 161 -7.68 35.13 -8.89
C SER A 161 -6.90 36.19 -8.13
N LEU A 162 -6.00 35.75 -7.22
CA LEU A 162 -5.19 36.66 -6.40
C LEU A 162 -4.21 37.47 -7.25
N GLU A 163 -3.63 36.88 -8.30
CA GLU A 163 -2.76 37.60 -9.24
C GLU A 163 -3.52 38.72 -9.96
N LYS A 164 -4.75 38.44 -10.41
CA LYS A 164 -5.62 39.44 -11.04
C LYS A 164 -5.96 40.56 -10.05
N GLU A 165 -6.39 40.23 -8.83
CA GLU A 165 -6.70 41.22 -7.80
C GLU A 165 -5.48 42.08 -7.42
N CYS A 166 -4.29 41.48 -7.33
CA CYS A 166 -3.04 42.20 -7.12
C CYS A 166 -2.74 43.17 -8.27
N LYS A 167 -2.93 42.73 -9.52
CA LYS A 167 -2.75 43.57 -10.70
C LYS A 167 -3.74 44.74 -10.71
N ASP A 168 -5.00 44.48 -10.43
CA ASP A 168 -6.06 45.49 -10.39
C ASP A 168 -5.81 46.51 -9.27
N THR A 169 -5.37 46.04 -8.09
CA THR A 169 -5.01 46.91 -6.96
C THR A 169 -3.81 47.79 -7.29
N ARG A 170 -2.75 47.23 -7.89
CA ARG A 170 -1.58 48.01 -8.35
C ARG A 170 -1.96 49.05 -9.40
N ALA A 171 -2.82 48.69 -10.36
CA ALA A 171 -3.32 49.62 -11.36
C ALA A 171 -4.11 50.77 -10.72
N LYS A 172 -4.97 50.47 -9.74
CA LYS A 172 -5.73 51.47 -8.99
C LYS A 172 -4.83 52.41 -8.18
N ILE A 173 -3.79 51.87 -7.53
CA ILE A 173 -2.79 52.68 -6.80
C ILE A 173 -2.07 53.62 -7.77
N ALA A 174 -1.62 53.11 -8.93
CA ALA A 174 -0.96 53.92 -9.94
C ALA A 174 -1.87 55.07 -10.43
N GLN A 175 -3.12 54.75 -10.76
CA GLN A 175 -4.11 55.73 -11.19
C GLN A 175 -4.32 56.85 -10.14
N LEU A 176 -4.62 56.48 -8.88
CA LEU A 176 -4.84 57.47 -7.82
C LEU A 176 -3.60 58.33 -7.54
N THR A 177 -2.41 57.75 -7.68
CA THR A 177 -1.14 58.45 -7.44
C THR A 177 -0.85 59.47 -8.54
N GLU A 178 -1.09 59.12 -9.80
CA GLU A 178 -0.77 59.95 -10.96
C GLU A 178 -1.83 61.03 -11.24
N THR A 179 -3.11 60.74 -10.99
CA THR A 179 -4.18 61.71 -11.29
C THR A 179 -4.52 62.56 -10.07
N ASP A 180 -5.23 61.99 -9.10
CA ASP A 180 -5.95 62.77 -8.11
C ASP A 180 -5.01 63.30 -7.03
N TYR A 181 -4.08 62.44 -6.58
CA TYR A 181 -3.11 62.82 -5.55
C TYR A 181 -2.10 63.85 -6.07
N ALA A 182 -1.59 63.67 -7.29
CA ALA A 182 -0.60 64.59 -7.87
C ALA A 182 -1.17 66.01 -8.04
N VAL A 183 -2.40 66.12 -8.55
CA VAL A 183 -3.10 67.42 -8.68
C VAL A 183 -3.33 68.05 -7.32
N ALA A 184 -3.92 67.29 -6.37
CA ALA A 184 -4.19 67.81 -5.04
C ALA A 184 -2.90 68.23 -4.30
N LYS A 185 -1.80 67.47 -4.44
CA LYS A 185 -0.52 67.82 -3.85
C LYS A 185 0.05 69.12 -4.45
N ALA A 186 0.00 69.26 -5.77
CA ALA A 186 0.46 70.47 -6.44
C ALA A 186 -0.31 71.71 -5.98
N ASP A 187 -1.63 71.60 -5.84
CA ASP A 187 -2.48 72.69 -5.33
C ASP A 187 -2.15 73.07 -3.88
N VAL A 188 -1.92 72.07 -3.01
CA VAL A 188 -1.54 72.31 -1.60
C VAL A 188 -0.15 72.91 -1.49
N ASP A 189 0.82 72.42 -2.26
CA ASP A 189 2.18 72.96 -2.27
C ASP A 189 2.20 74.42 -2.76
N ARG A 190 1.39 74.76 -3.78
CA ARG A 190 1.21 76.15 -4.23
C ARG A 190 0.66 77.04 -3.10
N LEU A 191 -0.39 76.60 -2.40
CA LEU A 191 -0.96 77.37 -1.28
C LEU A 191 0.03 77.52 -0.10
N ARG A 192 0.86 76.50 0.15
CA ARG A 192 1.91 76.56 1.18
C ARG A 192 3.02 77.54 0.79
N GLU A 193 3.39 77.57 -0.47
CA GLU A 193 4.35 78.54 -1.00
C GLU A 193 3.84 79.98 -0.84
N GLU A 194 2.57 80.24 -1.15
CA GLU A 194 1.92 81.55 -0.93
C GLU A 194 1.91 81.99 0.55
N LEU A 195 1.87 81.03 1.49
CA LEU A 195 1.91 81.26 2.94
C LEU A 195 3.35 81.24 3.52
N GLY A 196 4.38 81.03 2.71
CA GLY A 196 5.77 80.91 3.18
C GLY A 196 6.07 79.64 3.99
N GLN A 197 5.28 78.59 3.83
CA GLN A 197 5.49 77.28 4.47
C GLN A 197 6.25 76.31 3.55
N PRO A 198 7.02 75.35 4.11
CA PRO A 198 7.70 74.34 3.30
C PRO A 198 6.70 73.37 2.65
N ALA A 199 7.07 72.88 1.45
CA ALA A 199 6.31 71.89 0.70
C ALA A 199 6.07 70.60 1.51
N LEU A 200 4.98 69.91 1.21
CA LEU A 200 4.64 68.65 1.86
C LEU A 200 5.66 67.55 1.55
N PRO A 201 5.92 66.63 2.50
CA PRO A 201 6.72 65.44 2.25
C PRO A 201 6.11 64.60 1.11
N SER A 202 6.96 63.85 0.40
CA SER A 202 6.51 63.01 -0.71
C SER A 202 5.68 61.83 -0.23
N LEU A 203 4.73 61.37 -1.05
CA LEU A 203 3.94 60.16 -0.78
C LEU A 203 4.83 58.95 -0.46
N GLN A 204 5.94 58.82 -1.18
CA GLN A 204 6.91 57.75 -0.97
C GLN A 204 7.49 57.78 0.45
N SER A 205 7.87 58.96 0.96
CA SER A 205 8.37 59.11 2.33
C SER A 205 7.34 58.64 3.36
N THR A 206 6.06 58.98 3.16
CA THR A 206 4.98 58.54 4.06
C THR A 206 4.74 57.02 3.96
N LEU A 207 4.82 56.44 2.76
CA LEU A 207 4.69 55.00 2.57
C LEU A 207 5.84 54.22 3.21
N ASP A 208 7.07 54.71 3.11
CA ASP A 208 8.25 54.08 3.71
C ASP A 208 8.16 54.10 5.25
N GLU A 209 7.68 55.20 5.84
CA GLU A 209 7.44 55.31 7.27
C GLU A 209 6.35 54.35 7.74
N LYS A 210 5.22 54.26 7.01
CA LYS A 210 4.14 53.30 7.29
C LYS A 210 4.59 51.84 7.13
N THR A 211 5.39 51.54 6.11
CA THR A 211 5.96 50.21 5.89
C THR A 211 6.88 49.82 7.05
N SER A 212 7.70 50.76 7.51
CA SER A 212 8.57 50.58 8.68
C SER A 212 7.77 50.33 9.95
N GLN A 213 6.67 51.06 10.17
CA GLN A 213 5.74 50.83 11.29
C GLN A 213 5.13 49.43 11.22
N TYR A 214 4.60 49.01 10.06
CA TYR A 214 4.00 47.69 9.89
C TYR A 214 4.99 46.55 10.15
N LEU A 215 6.23 46.66 9.63
CA LEU A 215 7.28 45.67 9.91
C LEU A 215 7.68 45.65 11.39
N ASN A 216 7.63 46.80 12.07
CA ASN A 216 7.90 46.87 13.50
C ASN A 216 6.76 46.21 14.31
N GLU A 217 5.51 46.50 13.97
CA GLU A 217 4.32 45.88 14.58
C GLU A 217 4.31 44.37 14.36
N ARG A 218 4.64 43.90 13.15
CA ARG A 218 4.76 42.46 12.86
C ARG A 218 5.89 41.80 13.66
N ARG A 219 6.98 42.50 13.96
CA ARG A 219 8.04 41.98 14.85
C ARG A 219 7.59 41.90 16.31
N LEU A 220 6.82 42.87 16.78
CA LEU A 220 6.27 42.89 18.14
C LEU A 220 5.16 41.86 18.34
N ASN A 221 4.28 41.69 17.34
CA ASN A 221 3.11 40.80 17.42
C ASN A 221 3.40 39.38 16.89
N GLY A 222 4.48 39.21 16.12
CA GLY A 222 4.82 37.97 15.41
C GLY A 222 5.24 36.78 16.28
N ASN A 223 5.40 36.97 17.60
CA ASN A 223 5.69 35.87 18.52
C ASN A 223 4.44 35.11 19.03
N GLY A 224 3.22 35.59 18.74
CA GLY A 224 1.99 35.05 19.35
C GLY A 224 1.01 34.33 18.42
N ASN A 225 1.18 34.43 17.10
CA ASN A 225 0.08 34.13 16.16
C ASN A 225 0.50 33.35 14.91
N GLU A 226 1.54 32.50 14.97
CA GLU A 226 1.59 31.41 14.00
C GLU A 226 0.42 30.46 14.31
N PRO A 227 -0.57 30.30 13.42
CA PRO A 227 -1.52 29.22 13.58
C PRO A 227 -0.73 27.92 13.54
N GLN A 228 -0.74 27.22 14.66
CA GLN A 228 -0.18 25.89 14.90
C GLN A 228 -0.94 24.82 14.09
N THR A 229 -1.16 25.05 12.78
CA THR A 229 -1.85 24.13 11.86
C THR A 229 -0.89 23.31 11.01
N ARG A 230 0.40 23.29 11.35
CA ARG A 230 1.37 22.34 10.78
C ARG A 230 1.99 21.47 11.86
N ALA A 231 1.14 20.83 12.67
CA ALA A 231 1.48 19.50 13.19
C ALA A 231 1.61 18.58 11.97
N THR A 232 2.84 18.44 11.49
CA THR A 232 3.28 17.35 10.63
C THR A 232 2.66 16.05 11.12
N VAL A 233 1.80 15.49 10.27
CA VAL A 233 1.39 14.09 10.32
C VAL A 233 2.66 13.26 10.20
N SER A 234 3.27 12.95 11.34
CA SER A 234 4.24 11.87 11.47
C SER A 234 3.47 10.56 11.25
N THR A 235 3.34 10.18 9.99
CA THR A 235 2.98 8.82 9.56
C THR A 235 4.07 7.88 10.06
N SER A 236 3.91 7.40 11.28
CA SER A 236 4.54 6.18 11.77
C SER A 236 3.43 5.20 12.12
N ARG A 237 2.82 4.62 11.07
CA ARG A 237 2.02 3.39 11.21
C ARG A 237 2.97 2.21 11.04
N ASN A 238 3.53 1.78 12.16
CA ASN A 238 4.11 0.46 12.29
C ASN A 238 2.94 -0.54 12.42
N THR A 239 2.58 -1.20 11.32
CA THR A 239 1.62 -2.31 11.32
C THR A 239 2.37 -3.62 11.05
N THR A 240 2.89 -4.23 12.10
CA THR A 240 3.16 -5.67 12.17
C THR A 240 2.34 -6.22 13.31
N GLY A 241 1.43 -7.14 12.97
CA GLY A 241 0.41 -7.63 13.88
C GLY A 241 0.93 -8.52 15.01
N ALA A 242 0.13 -8.62 16.07
CA ALA A 242 0.02 -9.79 16.91
C ALA A 242 -1.35 -9.79 17.59
N THR A 243 -1.96 -10.96 17.56
CA THR A 243 -3.29 -11.37 18.00
C THR A 243 -3.40 -11.61 19.52
N GLY A 244 -4.61 -11.45 20.07
CA GLY A 244 -5.08 -12.09 21.33
C GLY A 244 -5.28 -11.09 22.48
N ALA A 245 -6.49 -10.68 22.90
CA ALA A 245 -7.68 -11.38 23.44
C ALA A 245 -7.76 -11.31 24.98
N THR A 246 -9.01 -11.14 25.46
CA THR A 246 -9.53 -11.04 26.85
C THR A 246 -9.32 -9.72 27.59
N ASP A 247 -10.16 -9.29 28.52
CA ASP A 247 -11.61 -9.29 28.78
C ASP A 247 -11.76 -8.31 29.96
N ALA A 248 -12.95 -7.70 30.13
CA ALA A 248 -13.48 -6.98 31.28
C ALA A 248 -12.54 -6.33 32.33
N THR A 249 -12.78 -5.07 32.70
CA THR A 249 -13.28 -4.66 34.04
C THR A 249 -13.22 -3.13 34.21
N ALA A 250 -14.22 -2.64 34.93
CA ALA A 250 -14.61 -1.26 35.15
C ALA A 250 -13.70 -0.42 36.07
N SER A 251 -14.02 0.88 36.09
CA SER A 251 -14.02 1.78 37.26
C SER A 251 -12.77 2.60 37.60
N SER A 252 -12.97 3.93 37.58
CA SER A 252 -12.38 4.92 38.50
C SER A 252 -10.86 5.15 38.34
N SER A 253 -10.21 6.25 38.69
CA SER A 253 -10.53 7.55 39.24
C SER A 253 -9.20 8.33 39.27
N THR A 254 -9.27 9.67 39.25
CA THR A 254 -8.34 10.61 39.92
C THR A 254 -6.84 10.71 39.54
N ASN A 255 -6.51 11.93 39.07
CA ASN A 255 -5.52 12.88 39.62
C ASN A 255 -4.01 12.88 39.25
N LYS A 256 -3.53 14.15 39.19
CA LYS A 256 -2.16 14.73 39.35
C LYS A 256 -1.27 14.79 38.10
N ARG A 257 -0.96 15.99 37.58
CA ARG A 257 -0.05 17.09 38.02
C ARG A 257 1.46 16.83 37.75
N GLY A 258 2.06 17.81 37.05
CA GLY A 258 3.50 18.14 37.06
C GLY A 258 4.22 17.78 35.76
N ALA A 259 5.10 18.59 35.16
CA ALA A 259 5.57 19.96 35.36
C ALA A 259 6.38 20.36 34.09
N PRO A 260 6.65 21.65 33.83
CA PRO A 260 7.43 22.12 32.67
C PRO A 260 8.92 22.36 32.99
N SER A 261 9.80 22.16 32.01
CA SER A 261 11.18 22.71 31.99
C SER A 261 11.59 22.91 30.52
N SER A 262 11.76 24.15 30.04
CA SER A 262 12.90 25.09 30.17
C SER A 262 13.96 24.92 29.06
N THR A 263 13.87 25.82 28.08
CA THR A 263 14.93 26.68 27.51
C THR A 263 16.38 26.18 27.46
N ALA A 264 16.95 26.09 26.25
CA ALA A 264 18.31 26.57 25.96
C ALA A 264 18.51 26.83 24.46
N GLN A 265 19.14 27.98 24.17
CA GLN A 265 19.71 28.38 22.89
C GLN A 265 20.80 27.39 22.44
N GLU A 266 21.08 27.29 21.13
CA GLU A 266 22.35 27.77 20.56
C GLU A 266 22.49 27.39 19.07
N THR A 267 23.09 28.32 18.34
CA THR A 267 23.41 28.37 16.92
C THR A 267 24.23 27.18 16.42
N HIS A 268 24.02 26.70 15.18
CA HIS A 268 25.12 26.37 14.25
C HIS A 268 24.66 26.26 12.78
N VAL A 269 25.37 26.99 11.93
CA VAL A 269 25.39 26.94 10.46
C VAL A 269 26.17 25.70 10.01
N ALA A 270 25.62 24.85 9.13
CA ALA A 270 26.44 23.94 8.33
C ALA A 270 25.76 23.51 7.02
N LYS A 271 26.56 23.58 5.96
CA LYS A 271 26.21 23.46 4.55
C LYS A 271 25.96 22.02 4.12
N ARG A 272 25.04 21.86 3.17
CA ARG A 272 24.75 20.63 2.40
C ARG A 272 26.01 20.07 1.71
N PRO A 273 26.19 18.74 1.67
CA PRO A 273 26.90 18.07 0.58
C PRO A 273 25.91 17.47 -0.41
N ARG A 274 25.98 17.95 -1.66
CA ARG A 274 25.34 17.39 -2.85
C ARG A 274 25.83 15.95 -3.08
N GLY A 275 25.04 14.95 -2.70
CA GLY A 275 25.27 13.54 -2.98
C GLY A 275 24.60 13.06 -4.26
N ARG A 276 25.19 13.42 -5.40
CA ARG A 276 25.27 12.70 -6.70
C ARG A 276 24.05 11.89 -7.23
N PRO A 277 23.48 12.30 -8.38
CA PRO A 277 22.68 11.43 -9.23
C PRO A 277 23.59 10.66 -10.20
N LYS A 278 23.53 9.34 -10.22
CA LYS A 278 24.07 8.51 -11.33
C LYS A 278 23.28 7.21 -11.40
N GLY A 279 22.53 7.06 -12.48
CA GLY A 279 21.66 5.91 -12.75
C GLY A 279 22.39 4.63 -13.13
N SER A 280 21.59 3.65 -13.57
CA SER A 280 21.96 2.43 -14.31
C SER A 280 20.87 1.40 -14.00
N LYS A 281 20.24 0.66 -14.92
CA LYS A 281 20.31 0.51 -16.37
C LYS A 281 19.01 -0.23 -16.73
N ASN A 282 18.32 0.23 -17.76
CA ASN A 282 17.30 -0.57 -18.43
C ASN A 282 17.96 -1.84 -19.00
N ARG A 283 17.34 -2.99 -18.75
CA ARG A 283 17.63 -4.23 -19.48
C ARG A 283 16.33 -4.70 -20.13
N ASN A 284 16.03 -4.13 -21.31
CA ASN A 284 15.10 -4.75 -22.24
C ASN A 284 15.74 -6.06 -22.71
N LYS A 285 15.09 -7.18 -22.39
CA LYS A 285 15.36 -8.46 -23.03
C LYS A 285 14.22 -8.72 -24.00
N THR A 286 14.44 -8.27 -25.23
CA THR A 286 13.76 -8.76 -26.42
C THR A 286 14.25 -10.17 -26.70
N SER A 287 13.41 -11.17 -26.43
CA SER A 287 13.52 -12.48 -27.07
C SER A 287 12.46 -12.52 -28.16
N GLY A 288 12.90 -12.31 -29.40
CA GLY A 288 12.22 -12.90 -30.54
C GLY A 288 12.57 -14.38 -30.57
N ASP A 289 11.58 -15.20 -30.91
CA ASP A 289 11.78 -16.54 -31.44
C ASP A 289 10.73 -16.74 -32.53
N ASP A 290 11.18 -17.39 -33.59
CA ASP A 290 10.49 -17.77 -34.82
C ASP A 290 9.17 -18.52 -34.62
#